data_AF-A0A1C7NB22-F1
#
_entry.id   AF-A0A1C7NB22-F1
#
_cell.length_a   1.000
_cell.length_b   1.000
_cell.length_c   1.000
_cell.angle_alpha   90.00
_cell.angle_beta   90.00
_cell.angle_gamma   90.00
#
_symmetry.space_group_name_H-M   'P 1'
#
loop_
_entity.id
_entity.type
_entity.pdbx_description
1 polymer ?
#
loop_
_entity_poly.entity_id
_entity_poly.type
_entity_poly.pdbx_seq_one_letter_code
_entity_poly.pdbx_strand_id
1 'polypeptide(L)'
;MTTAARPTFDPARGNDNKAPSFQYSARDLASHTKLKFRQPGQGTIDEIGDRQQLLEELRRAEQEYYEEKEGKASTMRFIKQEEEQDDKEKQRLKEEAERLAKLDKDDSDQESDSGGSDSSDSEDEEDDDDDDAAELMAELQRIRKERAEEKERQEREALEEAEAEKEREAMEGNPLLNIGDQKRDFSVKRRWDDDVIFKNQARGVDDKPKKRFVNDMIRSDFHRRFLHKYIH
;
A
#
# COMPACT_ATOMS: atom_id res chain seq x y z
N MET A 1 -78.49 2.62 -2.19
CA MET A 1 -77.52 3.71 -1.96
C MET A 1 -77.00 4.16 -3.32
N THR A 2 -77.00 5.46 -3.63
CA THR A 2 -76.49 6.01 -4.90
C THR A 2 -75.10 6.59 -4.68
N THR A 3 -74.05 5.86 -5.08
CA THR A 3 -72.66 6.31 -4.94
C THR A 3 -72.29 7.27 -6.07
N ALA A 4 -71.87 8.49 -5.71
CA ALA A 4 -71.40 9.50 -6.64
C ALA A 4 -70.00 9.19 -7.20
N ALA A 5 -69.14 8.57 -6.39
CA ALA A 5 -67.87 8.03 -6.86
C ALA A 5 -68.11 6.82 -7.77
N ARG A 6 -67.66 6.92 -9.03
CA ARG A 6 -67.79 5.90 -10.08
C ARG A 6 -66.53 5.95 -10.96
N PRO A 7 -66.01 4.82 -11.46
CA PRO A 7 -64.93 4.81 -12.43
C PRO A 7 -65.40 5.29 -13.81
N THR A 8 -64.49 5.84 -14.60
CA THR A 8 -64.70 6.18 -16.01
C THR A 8 -64.51 4.94 -16.88
N PHE A 9 -65.60 4.37 -17.40
CA PHE A 9 -65.52 3.25 -18.35
C PHE A 9 -65.26 3.75 -19.78
N ASP A 10 -66.03 4.72 -20.25
CA ASP A 10 -65.82 5.40 -21.53
C ASP A 10 -65.04 6.72 -21.33
N PRO A 11 -63.94 6.96 -22.07
CA PRO A 11 -63.23 8.23 -22.04
C PRO A 11 -63.98 9.31 -22.83
N ALA A 12 -63.81 10.58 -22.44
CA ALA A 12 -64.35 11.71 -23.19
C ALA A 12 -63.77 11.76 -24.61
N ARG A 13 -64.64 11.69 -25.62
CA ARG A 13 -64.26 11.77 -27.03
C ARG A 13 -64.13 13.23 -27.46
N GLY A 14 -63.00 13.58 -28.08
CA GLY A 14 -62.82 14.91 -28.68
C GLY A 14 -63.84 15.17 -29.79
N ASN A 15 -64.32 16.40 -29.87
CA ASN A 15 -65.23 16.89 -30.91
C ASN A 15 -64.88 18.34 -31.26
N ASP A 16 -65.17 18.74 -32.50
CA ASP A 16 -64.84 20.06 -33.03
C ASP A 16 -65.81 21.13 -32.49
N ASN A 17 -65.48 21.73 -31.34
CA ASN A 17 -66.16 22.90 -30.81
C ASN A 17 -65.85 24.16 -31.63
N LYS A 18 -66.41 24.23 -32.84
CA LYS A 18 -66.18 25.27 -33.89
C LYS A 18 -66.72 26.67 -33.56
N ALA A 19 -67.07 26.97 -32.31
CA ALA A 19 -67.46 28.31 -31.89
C ALA A 19 -66.19 29.14 -31.57
N PRO A 20 -65.87 30.20 -32.35
CA PRO A 20 -64.69 31.01 -32.08
C PRO A 20 -64.88 31.81 -30.79
N SER A 21 -63.97 31.61 -29.82
CA SER A 21 -63.93 32.37 -28.58
C SER A 21 -62.82 33.42 -28.62
N PHE A 22 -63.04 34.56 -27.95
CA PHE A 22 -62.01 35.59 -27.73
C PHE A 22 -61.15 35.34 -26.47
N GLN A 23 -61.23 34.13 -25.91
CA GLN A 23 -60.49 33.70 -24.72
C GLN A 23 -59.27 32.89 -25.17
N TYR A 24 -58.08 33.30 -24.72
CA TYR A 24 -56.81 32.62 -25.00
C TYR A 24 -56.06 32.35 -23.69
N SER A 25 -55.38 31.21 -23.62
CA SER A 25 -54.52 30.84 -22.50
C SER A 25 -53.15 31.50 -22.61
N ALA A 26 -52.43 31.61 -21.49
CA ALA A 26 -51.02 32.00 -21.46
C ALA A 26 -50.12 31.08 -22.31
N ARG A 27 -50.59 29.87 -22.65
CA ARG A 27 -49.90 28.88 -23.50
C ARG A 27 -50.20 29.04 -25.00
N ASP A 28 -51.22 29.83 -25.35
CA ASP A 28 -51.69 30.00 -26.73
C ASP A 28 -51.10 31.25 -27.40
N LEU A 29 -50.33 32.06 -26.63
CA LEU A 29 -49.54 33.17 -27.16
C LEU A 29 -48.47 32.64 -28.13
N ALA A 30 -48.18 33.44 -29.15
CA ALA A 30 -47.23 33.09 -30.22
C ALA A 30 -45.84 32.72 -29.67
N SER A 31 -45.52 31.43 -29.68
CA SER A 31 -44.25 30.85 -29.24
C SER A 31 -43.74 29.84 -30.26
N HIS A 32 -42.42 29.69 -30.37
CA HIS A 32 -41.75 28.82 -31.35
C HIS A 32 -42.26 28.98 -32.81
N THR A 33 -42.58 30.21 -33.22
CA THR A 33 -43.16 30.56 -34.53
C THR A 33 -42.28 30.24 -35.75
N LYS A 34 -41.04 29.78 -35.55
CA LYS A 34 -40.10 29.36 -36.60
C LYS A 34 -39.73 27.90 -36.42
N LEU A 35 -40.17 27.06 -37.36
CA LEU A 35 -39.77 25.66 -37.44
C LEU A 35 -38.26 25.55 -37.75
N LYS A 36 -37.61 24.54 -37.15
CA LYS A 36 -36.21 24.20 -37.44
C LYS A 36 -36.18 23.06 -38.46
N PHE A 37 -35.51 23.31 -39.60
CA PHE A 37 -35.22 22.28 -40.60
C PHE A 37 -33.81 21.73 -40.39
N ARG A 38 -33.62 20.44 -40.68
CA ARG A 38 -32.28 19.82 -40.64
C ARG A 38 -31.36 20.55 -41.61
N GLN A 39 -30.19 20.92 -41.13
CA GLN A 39 -29.10 21.45 -41.98
C GLN A 39 -28.30 20.29 -42.56
N PRO A 40 -27.52 20.49 -43.64
CA PRO A 40 -26.60 19.46 -44.10
C PRO A 40 -25.64 19.02 -42.99
N GLY A 41 -25.33 17.73 -42.94
CA GLY A 41 -24.61 17.05 -41.85
C GLY A 41 -25.48 16.72 -40.63
N GLN A 42 -26.81 16.83 -40.72
CA GLN A 42 -27.75 16.50 -39.63
C GLN A 42 -28.67 15.32 -39.98
N GLY A 43 -28.34 14.53 -41.01
CA GLY A 43 -29.20 13.47 -41.52
C GLY A 43 -30.44 14.07 -42.19
N THR A 44 -30.22 14.93 -43.19
CA THR A 44 -31.28 15.35 -44.12
C THR A 44 -31.82 14.13 -44.86
N ILE A 45 -33.00 14.25 -45.50
CA ILE A 45 -33.58 13.12 -46.26
C ILE A 45 -32.68 12.72 -47.43
N ASP A 46 -31.93 13.67 -47.99
CA ASP A 46 -30.99 13.47 -49.09
C ASP A 46 -29.63 12.88 -48.63
N GLU A 47 -29.33 12.94 -47.33
CA GLU A 47 -28.15 12.32 -46.68
C GLU A 47 -28.42 10.91 -46.15
N ILE A 48 -29.69 10.56 -45.91
CA ILE A 48 -30.09 9.22 -45.49
C ILE A 48 -30.02 8.32 -46.72
N GLY A 49 -28.82 7.76 -46.94
CA GLY A 49 -28.49 6.90 -48.08
C GLY A 49 -29.25 5.58 -48.11
N ASP A 50 -28.89 4.73 -49.08
CA ASP A 50 -29.59 3.48 -49.33
C ASP A 50 -29.65 2.58 -48.10
N ARG A 51 -30.78 1.87 -47.94
CA ARG A 51 -30.99 0.92 -46.83
C ARG A 51 -29.86 -0.11 -46.70
N GLN A 52 -29.15 -0.44 -47.79
CA GLN A 52 -28.00 -1.34 -47.75
C GLN A 52 -26.79 -0.71 -47.05
N GLN A 53 -26.50 0.58 -47.31
CA GLN A 53 -25.42 1.33 -46.65
C GLN A 53 -25.67 1.46 -45.15
N LEU A 54 -26.92 1.79 -44.76
CA LEU A 54 -27.33 1.88 -43.35
C LEU A 54 -27.22 0.53 -42.61
N LEU A 55 -27.43 -0.60 -43.30
CA LEU A 55 -27.25 -1.94 -42.74
C LEU A 55 -25.77 -2.33 -42.60
N GLU A 56 -24.91 -1.88 -43.53
CA GLU A 56 -23.47 -2.09 -43.47
C GLU A 56 -22.81 -1.23 -42.37
N GLU A 57 -23.20 0.04 -42.25
CA GLU A 57 -22.81 0.94 -41.16
C GLU A 57 -23.21 0.38 -39.79
N LEU A 58 -24.47 -0.06 -39.65
CA LEU A 58 -24.96 -0.71 -38.42
C LEU A 58 -24.15 -1.96 -38.09
N ARG A 59 -23.92 -2.84 -39.07
CA ARG A 59 -23.13 -4.08 -38.87
C ARG A 59 -21.70 -3.75 -38.43
N ARG A 60 -21.08 -2.74 -39.04
CA ARG A 60 -19.74 -2.29 -38.66
C ARG A 60 -19.72 -1.73 -37.24
N ALA A 61 -20.66 -0.87 -36.87
CA ALA A 61 -20.78 -0.32 -35.52
C ALA A 61 -21.05 -1.41 -34.47
N GLU A 62 -21.84 -2.44 -34.80
CA GLU A 62 -21.99 -3.63 -33.96
C GLU A 62 -20.66 -4.37 -33.78
N GLN A 63 -19.91 -4.62 -34.87
CA GLN A 63 -18.60 -5.28 -34.81
C GLN A 63 -17.60 -4.49 -33.95
N GLU A 64 -17.44 -3.19 -34.19
CA GLU A 64 -16.56 -2.32 -33.41
C GLU A 64 -16.98 -2.27 -31.92
N TYR A 65 -18.29 -2.27 -31.61
CA TYR A 65 -18.78 -2.38 -30.23
C TYR A 65 -18.49 -3.74 -29.59
N TYR A 66 -18.66 -4.84 -30.32
CA TYR A 66 -18.36 -6.18 -29.80
C TYR A 66 -16.86 -6.39 -29.60
N GLU A 67 -16.01 -5.89 -30.50
CA GLU A 67 -14.55 -5.92 -30.37
C GLU A 67 -14.07 -5.05 -29.20
N GLU A 68 -14.60 -3.84 -29.03
CA GLU A 68 -14.27 -2.98 -27.89
C GLU A 68 -14.72 -3.61 -26.55
N LYS A 69 -15.86 -4.31 -26.56
CA LYS A 69 -16.42 -5.01 -25.39
C LYS A 69 -15.67 -6.29 -25.06
N GLU A 70 -15.29 -7.09 -26.05
CA GLU A 70 -14.42 -8.27 -25.91
C GLU A 70 -13.03 -7.82 -25.42
N GLY A 71 -12.47 -6.76 -26.00
CA GLY A 71 -11.22 -6.15 -25.55
C GLY A 71 -11.28 -5.71 -24.09
N LYS A 72 -12.28 -4.91 -23.70
CA LYS A 72 -12.51 -4.50 -22.31
C LYS A 72 -12.77 -5.69 -21.38
N ALA A 73 -13.47 -6.72 -21.82
CA ALA A 73 -13.68 -7.95 -21.03
C ALA A 73 -12.38 -8.79 -20.90
N SER A 74 -11.53 -8.77 -21.92
CA SER A 74 -10.22 -9.42 -21.94
C SER A 74 -9.25 -8.71 -21.00
N THR A 75 -9.10 -7.39 -21.11
CA THR A 75 -8.35 -6.55 -20.15
C THR A 75 -8.85 -6.72 -18.72
N MET A 76 -10.18 -6.76 -18.50
CA MET A 76 -10.75 -7.00 -17.17
C MET A 76 -10.55 -8.44 -16.65
N ARG A 77 -10.33 -9.43 -17.54
CA ARG A 77 -9.87 -10.77 -17.16
C ARG A 77 -8.38 -10.79 -16.82
N PHE A 78 -7.54 -10.11 -17.59
CA PHE A 78 -6.10 -10.00 -17.31
C PHE A 78 -5.84 -9.29 -15.97
N ILE A 79 -6.45 -8.12 -15.73
CA ILE A 79 -6.35 -7.42 -14.43
C ILE A 79 -6.78 -8.33 -13.27
N LYS A 80 -7.87 -9.10 -13.44
CA LYS A 80 -8.33 -10.05 -12.41
C LYS A 80 -7.37 -11.25 -12.24
N GLN A 81 -6.68 -11.66 -13.30
CA GLN A 81 -5.66 -12.71 -13.23
C GLN A 81 -4.34 -12.22 -12.63
N GLU A 82 -4.00 -10.94 -12.80
CA GLU A 82 -2.89 -10.26 -12.13
C GLU A 82 -3.20 -10.09 -10.63
N GLU A 83 -4.36 -9.54 -10.24
CA GLU A 83 -4.83 -9.49 -8.84
C GLU A 83 -4.79 -10.90 -8.19
N GLU A 84 -5.26 -11.93 -8.91
CA GLU A 84 -5.22 -13.31 -8.45
C GLU A 84 -3.83 -13.98 -8.48
N GLN A 85 -2.83 -13.43 -9.17
CA GLN A 85 -1.44 -13.91 -9.14
C GLN A 85 -0.67 -13.23 -8.01
N ASP A 86 -0.78 -11.91 -7.89
CA ASP A 86 -0.28 -11.10 -6.79
C ASP A 86 -0.65 -11.68 -5.41
N ASP A 87 -1.92 -12.05 -5.22
CA ASP A 87 -2.39 -12.64 -3.96
C ASP A 87 -1.80 -14.04 -3.71
N LYS A 88 -1.50 -14.82 -4.76
CA LYS A 88 -0.86 -16.15 -4.64
C LYS A 88 0.65 -16.01 -4.41
N GLU A 89 1.30 -15.03 -5.01
CA GLU A 89 2.72 -14.74 -4.80
C GLU A 89 2.97 -14.18 -3.40
N LYS A 90 2.13 -13.26 -2.91
CA LYS A 90 2.15 -12.79 -1.51
C LYS A 90 1.88 -13.92 -0.51
N GLN A 91 1.04 -14.90 -0.86
CA GLN A 91 0.86 -16.10 -0.03
C GLN A 91 2.13 -16.98 0.00
N ARG A 92 2.77 -17.21 -1.16
CA ARG A 92 4.03 -17.98 -1.25
C ARG A 92 5.19 -17.32 -0.53
N LEU A 93 5.44 -16.03 -0.75
CA LEU A 93 6.46 -15.25 -0.04
C LEU A 93 6.25 -15.28 1.47
N LYS A 94 4.98 -15.31 1.93
CA LYS A 94 4.65 -15.43 3.34
C LYS A 94 4.89 -16.83 3.91
N GLU A 95 4.54 -17.88 3.16
CA GLU A 95 4.84 -19.28 3.53
C GLU A 95 6.35 -19.56 3.51
N GLU A 96 7.09 -18.96 2.58
CA GLU A 96 8.54 -19.06 2.46
C GLU A 96 9.26 -18.29 3.59
N ALA A 97 8.82 -17.07 3.92
CA ALA A 97 9.30 -16.36 5.09
C ALA A 97 8.99 -17.12 6.40
N GLU A 98 7.80 -17.74 6.52
CA GLU A 98 7.44 -18.59 7.66
C GLU A 98 8.24 -19.92 7.68
N ARG A 99 8.84 -20.33 6.57
CA ARG A 99 9.72 -21.50 6.48
C ARG A 99 11.18 -21.14 6.79
N LEU A 100 11.69 -20.04 6.26
CA LEU A 100 13.01 -19.49 6.61
C LEU A 100 13.10 -19.22 8.11
N ALA A 101 12.10 -18.54 8.70
CA ALA A 101 12.00 -18.32 10.15
C ALA A 101 11.78 -19.58 11.01
N LYS A 102 11.78 -20.78 10.40
CA LYS A 102 11.81 -22.09 11.09
C LYS A 102 13.10 -22.88 10.85
N LEU A 103 13.89 -22.54 9.83
CA LEU A 103 15.25 -23.07 9.62
C LEU A 103 16.29 -22.19 10.34
N ASP A 104 16.04 -20.88 10.45
CA ASP A 104 16.84 -19.88 11.17
C ASP A 104 16.77 -20.05 12.71
N LYS A 105 16.88 -21.29 13.19
CA LYS A 105 16.81 -21.67 14.61
C LYS A 105 17.77 -22.81 14.99
N ASP A 106 18.56 -23.33 14.05
CA ASP A 106 19.54 -24.40 14.31
C ASP A 106 20.71 -24.34 13.31
N ASP A 107 21.64 -23.40 13.49
CA ASP A 107 23.03 -23.51 13.04
C ASP A 107 23.96 -22.68 13.95
N SER A 108 25.25 -23.02 14.02
CA SER A 108 26.22 -22.47 14.99
C SER A 108 27.64 -22.42 14.40
N ASP A 109 28.24 -21.23 14.40
CA ASP A 109 29.68 -20.92 14.34
C ASP A 109 30.58 -21.57 13.25
N GLN A 110 31.26 -20.75 12.43
CA GLN A 110 32.69 -20.44 12.66
C GLN A 110 33.35 -19.53 11.60
N GLU A 111 34.16 -18.59 12.09
CA GLU A 111 35.52 -18.18 11.65
C GLU A 111 35.97 -18.29 10.17
N SER A 112 36.48 -17.19 9.60
CA SER A 112 37.95 -17.01 9.41
C SER A 112 38.39 -15.71 8.69
N ASP A 113 39.15 -14.89 9.43
CA ASP A 113 40.43 -14.20 9.11
C ASP A 113 40.80 -13.59 7.72
N SER A 114 41.59 -12.50 7.83
CA SER A 114 42.86 -12.21 7.12
C SER A 114 42.98 -11.05 6.10
N GLY A 115 43.99 -10.19 6.36
CA GLY A 115 44.63 -9.24 5.42
C GLY A 115 44.31 -7.74 5.65
N GLY A 116 45.27 -6.80 5.77
CA GLY A 116 46.74 -6.90 5.89
C GLY A 116 47.48 -5.67 5.28
N SER A 117 48.71 -5.37 5.76
CA SER A 117 49.67 -4.35 5.25
C SER A 117 49.35 -2.84 5.51
N ASP A 118 50.28 -1.88 5.70
CA ASP A 118 51.71 -1.85 6.15
C ASP A 118 52.24 -0.38 6.33
N SER A 119 53.38 -0.22 7.03
CA SER A 119 54.47 0.78 6.82
C SER A 119 54.52 2.17 7.53
N SER A 120 55.53 2.33 8.43
CA SER A 120 56.52 3.45 8.61
C SER A 120 56.05 4.89 8.99
N ASP A 121 56.87 5.84 9.53
CA ASP A 121 58.35 5.94 9.74
C ASP A 121 58.79 6.90 10.91
N SER A 122 60.11 7.16 11.07
CA SER A 122 60.86 7.97 12.09
C SER A 122 60.59 9.51 12.14
N GLU A 123 61.32 10.47 12.78
CA GLU A 123 62.75 10.76 13.15
C GLU A 123 62.79 11.71 14.43
N ASP A 124 63.83 11.95 15.26
CA ASP A 124 65.17 11.32 15.49
C ASP A 124 65.58 11.12 17.01
N GLU A 125 66.40 11.84 17.82
CA GLU A 125 67.19 13.13 17.82
C GLU A 125 68.38 13.07 18.88
N GLU A 126 69.25 14.11 19.01
CA GLU A 126 70.61 14.16 19.67
C GLU A 126 70.68 14.80 21.11
N ASP A 127 71.77 14.88 21.93
CA ASP A 127 73.20 14.42 21.90
C ASP A 127 73.64 13.73 23.25
N ASP A 128 74.55 14.12 24.19
CA ASP A 128 75.46 15.26 24.54
C ASP A 128 76.57 14.77 25.54
N ASP A 129 77.68 15.51 25.82
CA ASP A 129 79.00 14.97 26.30
C ASP A 129 79.61 15.47 27.67
N ASP A 130 80.54 14.66 28.22
CA ASP A 130 81.66 14.89 29.21
C ASP A 130 81.52 15.32 30.72
N ASP A 131 82.01 14.40 31.58
CA ASP A 131 82.86 14.46 32.80
C ASP A 131 82.53 15.08 34.19
N ASP A 132 83.13 14.44 35.21
CA ASP A 132 83.45 14.89 36.59
C ASP A 132 82.34 15.32 37.60
N ALA A 133 81.16 14.70 37.52
CA ALA A 133 80.20 14.64 38.65
C ALA A 133 79.54 13.25 38.84
N ALA A 134 80.14 12.20 38.26
CA ALA A 134 79.46 10.97 37.93
C ALA A 134 78.99 10.11 39.13
N GLU A 135 79.82 9.80 40.12
CA GLU A 135 79.48 8.75 41.12
C GLU A 135 78.23 9.05 41.95
N LEU A 136 78.05 10.30 42.43
CA LEU A 136 76.89 10.66 43.25
C LEU A 136 75.61 10.82 42.42
N MET A 137 75.74 11.23 41.15
CA MET A 137 74.61 11.22 40.23
C MET A 137 74.27 9.82 39.73
N ALA A 138 75.23 8.92 39.59
CA ALA A 138 74.99 7.52 39.21
C ALA A 138 74.16 6.78 40.27
N GLU A 139 74.41 6.98 41.57
CA GLU A 139 73.59 6.41 42.64
C GLU A 139 72.15 6.97 42.60
N LEU A 140 72.00 8.30 42.43
CA LEU A 140 70.68 8.94 42.29
C LEU A 140 69.97 8.56 40.98
N GLN A 141 70.68 8.38 39.87
CA GLN A 141 70.16 7.92 38.59
C GLN A 141 69.78 6.45 38.67
N ARG A 142 70.53 5.62 39.42
CA ARG A 142 70.19 4.21 39.66
C ARG A 142 68.93 4.09 40.50
N ILE A 143 68.82 4.81 41.61
CA ILE A 143 67.60 4.87 42.43
C ILE A 143 66.43 5.47 41.65
N ARG A 144 66.67 6.48 40.79
CA ARG A 144 65.64 7.04 39.89
C ARG A 144 65.26 6.07 38.78
N LYS A 145 66.17 5.27 38.24
CA LYS A 145 65.92 4.30 37.18
C LYS A 145 65.22 3.06 37.71
N GLU A 146 65.63 2.55 38.87
CA GLU A 146 64.94 1.48 39.60
C GLU A 146 63.51 1.92 39.98
N ARG A 147 63.34 3.15 40.50
CA ARG A 147 61.99 3.72 40.72
C ARG A 147 61.25 4.03 39.42
N ALA A 148 61.91 4.42 38.34
CA ALA A 148 61.25 4.69 37.07
C ALA A 148 60.77 3.38 36.44
N GLU A 149 61.57 2.32 36.45
CA GLU A 149 61.23 0.99 35.95
C GLU A 149 60.13 0.33 36.81
N GLU A 150 60.19 0.43 38.15
CA GLU A 150 59.10 -0.03 39.00
C GLU A 150 57.82 0.83 38.84
N LYS A 151 57.95 2.16 38.73
CA LYS A 151 56.81 3.07 38.51
C LYS A 151 56.22 2.90 37.11
N GLU A 152 57.02 2.67 36.08
CA GLU A 152 56.59 2.37 34.72
C GLU A 152 55.87 1.02 34.68
N ARG A 153 56.38 0.01 35.41
CA ARG A 153 55.66 -1.25 35.57
C ARG A 153 54.31 -1.04 36.27
N GLN A 154 54.27 -0.26 37.36
CA GLN A 154 53.03 0.05 38.10
C GLN A 154 52.07 0.96 37.30
N GLU A 155 52.56 1.91 36.50
CA GLU A 155 51.74 2.77 35.66
C GLU A 155 51.23 2.03 34.43
N ARG A 156 51.97 1.06 33.90
CA ARG A 156 51.47 0.16 32.87
C ARG A 156 50.46 -0.84 33.43
N GLU A 157 50.74 -1.44 34.59
CA GLU A 157 49.81 -2.33 35.32
C GLU A 157 48.50 -1.59 35.69
N ALA A 158 48.58 -0.33 36.15
CA ALA A 158 47.42 0.52 36.40
C ALA A 158 46.72 1.05 35.13
N LEU A 159 47.44 1.21 34.01
CA LEU A 159 46.84 1.53 32.71
C LEU A 159 46.09 0.32 32.16
N GLU A 160 46.69 -0.87 32.21
CA GLU A 160 46.09 -2.16 31.86
C GLU A 160 44.82 -2.41 32.71
N GLU A 161 44.84 -2.14 34.02
CA GLU A 161 43.63 -2.18 34.87
C GLU A 161 42.59 -1.11 34.48
N ALA A 162 43.01 0.14 34.26
CA ALA A 162 42.09 1.24 33.92
C ALA A 162 41.51 1.14 32.49
N GLU A 163 42.16 0.41 31.57
CA GLU A 163 41.61 0.06 30.27
C GLU A 163 40.66 -1.14 30.40
N ALA A 164 41.02 -2.18 31.18
CA ALA A 164 40.12 -3.29 31.47
C ALA A 164 38.83 -2.87 32.21
N GLU A 165 38.87 -1.84 33.07
CA GLU A 165 37.66 -1.26 33.67
C GLU A 165 36.80 -0.49 32.65
N LYS A 166 37.41 0.29 31.74
CA LYS A 166 36.68 0.96 30.64
C LYS A 166 36.07 -0.03 29.67
N GLU A 167 36.76 -1.12 29.34
CA GLU A 167 36.21 -2.18 28.50
C GLU A 167 35.02 -2.87 29.16
N ARG A 168 35.09 -3.14 30.48
CA ARG A 168 33.95 -3.67 31.25
C ARG A 168 32.78 -2.69 31.27
N GLU A 169 33.01 -1.40 31.53
CA GLU A 169 31.96 -0.39 31.52
C GLU A 169 31.35 -0.20 30.12
N ALA A 170 32.16 -0.27 29.05
CA ALA A 170 31.67 -0.22 27.67
C ALA A 170 30.84 -1.45 27.29
N MET A 171 31.20 -2.64 27.78
CA MET A 171 30.48 -3.89 27.54
C MET A 171 29.17 -3.98 28.35
N GLU A 172 29.20 -3.66 29.65
CA GLU A 172 28.03 -3.79 30.54
C GLU A 172 27.11 -2.54 30.49
N GLY A 173 27.66 -1.35 30.23
CA GLY A 173 26.93 -0.09 30.19
C GLY A 173 25.95 0.06 29.02
N ASN A 174 25.96 -0.87 28.06
CA ASN A 174 24.99 -0.90 26.95
C ASN A 174 23.81 -1.84 27.27
N PRO A 175 22.64 -1.32 27.68
CA PRO A 175 21.48 -2.15 28.02
C PRO A 175 20.85 -2.88 26.81
N LEU A 176 21.35 -2.67 25.58
CA LEU A 176 20.97 -3.44 24.39
C LEU A 176 21.80 -4.72 24.21
N LEU A 177 23.05 -4.79 24.70
CA LEU A 177 23.85 -6.02 24.64
C LEU A 177 23.30 -7.07 25.62
N ASN A 178 23.01 -6.66 26.86
CA ASN A 178 22.51 -7.55 27.92
C ASN A 178 21.06 -8.07 27.68
N ILE A 179 20.43 -7.71 26.55
CA ILE A 179 19.17 -8.30 26.06
C ILE A 179 19.40 -9.68 25.40
N GLY A 180 20.63 -10.03 25.00
CA GLY A 180 20.96 -11.35 24.46
C GLY A 180 20.80 -12.49 25.48
N ASP A 181 21.50 -12.40 26.61
CA ASP A 181 21.46 -13.40 27.69
C ASP A 181 20.08 -13.49 28.34
N GLN A 182 19.40 -12.35 28.48
CA GLN A 182 17.98 -12.29 28.81
C GLN A 182 17.15 -12.71 27.59
N LYS A 183 17.25 -13.98 27.19
CA LYS A 183 16.69 -14.64 25.98
C LYS A 183 15.15 -14.55 25.89
N ARG A 184 14.66 -13.32 25.70
CA ARG A 184 13.27 -12.93 25.55
C ARG A 184 12.90 -13.11 24.10
N ASP A 185 12.34 -14.28 23.74
CA ASP A 185 11.87 -14.50 22.38
C ASP A 185 10.89 -13.37 21.99
N PHE A 186 11.30 -12.50 21.07
CA PHE A 186 10.43 -11.46 20.48
C PHE A 186 9.37 -12.05 19.53
N SER A 187 9.35 -13.38 19.37
CA SER A 187 8.20 -14.08 18.83
C SER A 187 6.95 -13.80 19.68
N VAL A 188 5.87 -13.40 19.03
CA VAL A 188 4.61 -13.02 19.69
C VAL A 188 3.95 -14.28 20.29
N LYS A 189 4.36 -14.64 21.52
CA LYS A 189 3.98 -15.88 22.24
C LYS A 189 2.48 -16.11 22.39
N ARG A 190 1.67 -15.04 22.29
CA ARG A 190 0.23 -15.11 22.07
C ARG A 190 -0.21 -13.89 21.28
N ARG A 191 -0.88 -14.09 20.15
CA ARG A 191 -1.50 -12.99 19.40
C ARG A 191 -2.76 -12.56 20.13
N TRP A 192 -3.09 -11.27 20.11
CA TRP A 192 -4.36 -10.77 20.65
C TRP A 192 -5.57 -11.38 19.92
N ASP A 193 -5.41 -11.68 18.62
CA ASP A 193 -6.37 -12.42 17.78
C ASP A 193 -6.62 -13.87 18.24
N ASP A 194 -5.72 -14.47 19.03
CA ASP A 194 -5.68 -15.93 19.16
C ASP A 194 -6.75 -16.49 20.11
N ASP A 195 -7.19 -15.67 21.08
CA ASP A 195 -8.29 -15.96 22.01
C ASP A 195 -9.69 -15.69 21.41
N VAL A 196 -9.76 -15.36 20.11
CA VAL A 196 -11.02 -15.05 19.43
C VAL A 196 -11.64 -16.34 18.87
N ILE A 197 -12.81 -16.71 19.41
CA ILE A 197 -13.58 -17.91 19.02
C ILE A 197 -14.06 -17.93 17.56
N PHE A 198 -13.97 -16.81 16.84
CA PHE A 198 -14.33 -16.67 15.44
C PHE A 198 -13.17 -16.09 14.63
N LYS A 199 -12.49 -16.94 13.84
CA LYS A 199 -11.38 -16.54 12.98
C LYS A 199 -11.84 -16.48 11.52
N ASN A 200 -11.52 -15.38 10.83
CA ASN A 200 -11.66 -15.19 9.38
C ASN A 200 -13.08 -15.34 8.76
N GLN A 201 -14.15 -14.94 9.46
CA GLN A 201 -15.55 -15.11 9.02
C GLN A 201 -15.87 -14.58 7.60
N ALA A 202 -15.28 -13.46 7.17
CA ALA A 202 -15.55 -12.82 5.86
C ALA A 202 -14.59 -13.26 4.73
N ARG A 203 -13.70 -14.24 4.97
CA ARG A 203 -12.68 -14.66 4.01
C ARG A 203 -13.31 -15.28 2.76
N GLY A 204 -13.25 -14.56 1.64
CA GLY A 204 -13.86 -14.95 0.36
C GLY A 204 -15.25 -14.36 0.10
N VAL A 205 -15.69 -13.39 0.90
CA VAL A 205 -16.88 -12.57 0.61
C VAL A 205 -16.47 -11.39 -0.27
N ASP A 206 -17.02 -11.30 -1.48
CA ASP A 206 -16.88 -10.12 -2.34
C ASP A 206 -17.68 -8.94 -1.75
N ASP A 207 -17.02 -7.94 -1.16
CA ASP A 207 -17.66 -6.68 -0.71
C ASP A 207 -18.33 -5.90 -1.87
N LYS A 208 -17.90 -6.14 -3.10
CA LYS A 208 -18.41 -5.50 -4.32
C LYS A 208 -19.73 -6.16 -4.75
N PRO A 209 -20.91 -5.53 -4.57
CA PRO A 209 -22.19 -6.17 -4.92
C PRO A 209 -22.27 -6.47 -6.43
N LYS A 210 -22.60 -7.72 -6.76
CA LYS A 210 -22.66 -8.21 -8.15
C LYS A 210 -23.58 -7.32 -9.00
N LYS A 211 -23.03 -6.76 -10.07
CA LYS A 211 -23.74 -5.85 -11.02
C LYS A 211 -24.90 -6.59 -11.70
N ARG A 212 -26.08 -6.53 -11.11
CA ARG A 212 -27.33 -7.12 -11.63
C ARG A 212 -28.39 -6.04 -11.84
N PHE A 213 -29.23 -6.22 -12.87
CA PHE A 213 -30.50 -5.52 -12.99
C PHE A 213 -31.62 -6.47 -12.57
N VAL A 214 -32.63 -5.95 -11.85
CA VAL A 214 -33.79 -6.72 -11.41
C VAL A 214 -35.03 -5.91 -11.77
N ASN A 215 -35.90 -6.48 -12.61
CA ASN A 215 -37.15 -5.84 -13.02
C ASN A 215 -38.25 -6.01 -11.96
N ASP A 216 -37.97 -5.53 -10.75
CA ASP A 216 -38.88 -5.53 -9.59
C ASP A 216 -38.59 -4.31 -8.72
N MET A 217 -39.58 -3.45 -8.49
CA MET A 217 -39.39 -2.19 -7.77
C MET A 217 -39.07 -2.34 -6.28
N ILE A 218 -39.34 -3.49 -5.67
CA ILE A 218 -39.16 -3.74 -4.23
C ILE A 218 -37.93 -4.63 -4.00
N ARG A 219 -37.71 -5.64 -4.85
CA ARG A 219 -36.59 -6.59 -4.75
C ARG A 219 -35.31 -6.11 -5.47
N SER A 220 -35.37 -5.02 -6.24
CA SER A 220 -34.18 -4.37 -6.80
C SER A 220 -33.20 -3.93 -5.70
N ASP A 221 -31.91 -4.12 -5.97
CA ASP A 221 -30.84 -3.69 -5.07
C ASP A 221 -30.78 -2.15 -4.92
N PHE A 222 -31.41 -1.38 -5.83
CA PHE A 222 -31.67 0.05 -5.61
C PHE A 222 -32.64 0.28 -4.43
N HIS A 223 -33.77 -0.43 -4.41
CA HIS A 223 -34.80 -0.25 -3.38
C HIS A 223 -34.31 -0.73 -2.02
N ARG A 224 -33.57 -1.85 -1.97
CA ARG A 224 -32.91 -2.34 -0.75
C ARG A 224 -31.96 -1.30 -0.16
N ARG A 225 -31.12 -0.67 -1.00
CA ARG A 225 -30.22 0.42 -0.59
C ARG A 225 -30.96 1.71 -0.22
N PHE A 226 -32.11 1.98 -0.82
CA PHE A 226 -32.98 3.09 -0.43
C PHE A 226 -33.56 2.86 0.97
N LEU A 227 -34.16 1.69 1.23
CA LEU A 227 -34.72 1.37 2.55
C LEU A 227 -33.64 1.45 3.64
N HIS A 228 -32.49 0.79 3.45
CA HIS A 228 -31.35 0.85 4.39
C HIS A 228 -30.79 2.27 4.61
N LYS A 229 -31.02 3.22 3.70
CA LYS A 229 -30.56 4.61 3.84
C LYS A 229 -31.59 5.52 4.54
N TYR A 230 -32.88 5.26 4.35
CA TYR A 230 -33.97 6.15 4.78
C TYR A 230 -34.87 5.57 5.88
N ILE A 231 -34.66 4.31 6.27
CA ILE A 231 -35.28 3.64 7.41
C ILE A 231 -34.15 3.00 8.22
N HIS A 232 -34.18 3.18 9.53
CA HIS A 232 -33.20 2.63 10.48
C HIS A 232 -33.80 1.47 11.27
#